data_AF-A0A922MCG9-F1
#
_entry.id   AF-A0A922MCG9-F1
#
_cell.length_a   1.000
_cell.length_b   1.000
_cell.length_c   1.000
_cell.angle_alpha   90.00
_cell.angle_beta   90.00
_cell.angle_gamma   90.00
#
_symmetry.space_group_name_H-M   'P 1'
#
loop_
_entity.id
_entity.type
_entity.pdbx_description
1 polymer ?
#
loop_
_entity_poly.entity_id
_entity_poly.type
_entity_poly.pdbx_seq_one_letter_code
_entity_poly.pdbx_strand_id
1 'polypeptide(L)'
;MTIAEYIASLSQNPYFGAGFGLFGIGAGAAILRRGVQTSMILFRRHCMITLEVPCRDKSYQWLLQWITHKGARQTQHLSVETSFLQKDTGQIKTKYDFIPSVGQHFFRYGGTWIKVDRTREQHTLDLHMGVPWETVTLTAFGRNKELYYNILEEARTMALKQHEGMTIMYTAMGSEWRPFGHPRRRRPLHSVVLRAGLSDKILSDCWDFINNPNWYTERGIPYRRGYLLYGPPGCGKSSYIMALAGELEYNICVLNLSERGLTDDRLNHLLRLDPALIRPGRVDMKEYVGYCDQAQIELMFLRFYKGDKAPEHAKTFAKKVLEQNKVVSPAQIQGYFMFHKHSEPEEVLLDVESIWKL
;
A
#
# COMPACT_ATOMS: atom_id res chain seq x y z
N MET A 1 -54.98 49.13 -38.54
CA MET A 1 -54.06 48.28 -39.31
C MET A 1 -53.40 47.31 -38.36
N THR A 2 -53.71 46.03 -38.51
CA THR A 2 -53.11 44.97 -37.69
C THR A 2 -51.65 44.76 -38.11
N ILE A 3 -50.80 44.26 -37.20
CA ILE A 3 -49.38 43.95 -37.51
C ILE A 3 -49.28 43.01 -38.74
N ALA A 4 -50.29 42.16 -38.95
CA ALA A 4 -50.41 41.29 -40.12
C ALA A 4 -50.58 42.07 -41.45
N GLU A 5 -51.35 43.16 -41.47
CA GLU A 5 -51.55 43.99 -42.66
C GLU A 5 -50.28 44.78 -43.04
N TYR A 6 -49.51 45.24 -42.04
CA TYR A 6 -48.25 45.94 -42.24
C TYR A 6 -47.14 45.02 -42.79
N ILE A 7 -47.10 43.77 -42.33
CA ILE A 7 -46.19 42.73 -42.83
C ILE A 7 -46.57 42.34 -44.26
N ALA A 8 -47.87 42.24 -44.57
CA ALA A 8 -48.35 41.95 -45.91
C ALA A 8 -47.99 43.07 -46.91
N SER A 9 -48.13 44.35 -46.54
CA SER A 9 -47.74 45.47 -47.42
C SER A 9 -46.23 45.57 -47.64
N LEU A 10 -45.41 45.19 -46.64
CA LEU A 10 -43.94 45.15 -46.76
C LEU A 10 -43.44 43.97 -47.62
N SER A 11 -44.16 42.84 -47.63
CA SER A 11 -43.82 41.67 -48.46
C SER A 11 -44.03 41.88 -49.96
N GLN A 12 -44.83 42.88 -50.36
CA GLN A 12 -45.06 43.22 -51.78
C GLN A 12 -43.91 44.03 -52.39
N ASN A 13 -42.95 44.51 -51.59
CA ASN A 13 -41.80 45.25 -52.09
C ASN A 13 -40.60 44.30 -52.33
N PRO A 14 -40.14 44.12 -53.58
CA PRO A 14 -39.08 43.16 -53.92
C PRO A 14 -37.75 43.44 -53.21
N TYR A 15 -37.48 44.70 -52.81
CA TYR A 15 -36.29 45.05 -52.03
C TYR A 15 -36.39 44.67 -50.55
N PHE A 16 -37.59 44.65 -49.97
CA PHE A 16 -37.81 44.24 -48.57
C PHE A 16 -37.97 42.73 -48.40
N GLY A 17 -38.40 42.00 -49.45
CA GLY A 17 -38.47 40.55 -49.45
C GLY A 17 -37.12 39.86 -49.18
N ALA A 18 -36.02 40.42 -49.67
CA ALA A 18 -34.66 39.93 -49.39
C ALA A 18 -34.26 40.10 -47.91
N GLY A 19 -34.67 41.20 -47.26
CA GLY A 19 -34.42 41.46 -45.84
C GLY A 19 -35.19 40.50 -44.91
N PHE A 20 -36.45 40.21 -45.24
CA PHE A 20 -37.25 39.21 -44.52
C PHE A 20 -36.71 37.79 -44.72
N GLY A 21 -36.22 37.46 -45.92
CA GLY A 21 -35.55 36.19 -46.20
C GLY A 21 -34.28 36.01 -45.36
N LEU A 22 -33.44 37.05 -45.27
CA LEU A 22 -32.24 37.04 -44.44
C LEU A 22 -32.56 36.92 -42.95
N PHE A 23 -33.60 37.62 -42.48
CA PHE A 23 -34.09 37.52 -41.10
C PHE A 23 -34.62 36.11 -40.79
N GLY A 24 -35.40 35.51 -41.70
CA GLY A 24 -35.91 34.15 -41.54
C GLY A 24 -34.78 33.10 -41.48
N ILE A 25 -33.77 33.22 -42.35
CA ILE A 25 -32.57 32.37 -42.31
C ILE A 25 -31.79 32.58 -41.00
N GLY A 26 -31.63 33.83 -40.56
CA GLY A 26 -30.94 34.16 -39.30
C GLY A 26 -31.67 33.62 -38.07
N ALA A 27 -33.00 33.76 -38.02
CA ALA A 27 -33.83 33.22 -36.95
C ALA A 27 -33.80 31.68 -36.95
N GLY A 28 -33.90 31.06 -38.13
CA GLY A 28 -33.78 29.61 -38.30
C GLY A 28 -32.42 29.08 -37.84
N ALA A 29 -31.32 29.72 -38.24
CA ALA A 29 -29.97 29.36 -37.82
C ALA A 29 -29.78 29.52 -36.31
N ALA A 30 -30.36 30.57 -35.70
CA ALA A 30 -30.31 30.78 -34.26
C ALA A 30 -31.09 29.70 -33.47
N ILE A 31 -32.28 29.33 -33.96
CA ILE A 31 -33.09 28.24 -33.38
C ILE A 31 -32.34 26.91 -33.51
N LEU A 32 -31.78 26.61 -34.68
CA LEU A 32 -31.01 25.39 -34.91
C LEU A 32 -29.78 25.32 -34.00
N ARG A 33 -29.05 26.43 -33.85
CA ARG A 33 -27.91 26.52 -32.92
C ARG A 33 -28.32 26.22 -31.47
N ARG A 34 -29.44 26.80 -31.00
CA ARG A 34 -29.98 26.52 -29.66
C ARG A 34 -30.47 25.08 -29.52
N GLY A 35 -31.09 24.53 -30.57
CA GLY A 35 -31.53 23.14 -30.62
C GLY A 35 -30.36 22.16 -30.49
N VAL A 36 -29.28 22.39 -31.24
CA VAL A 36 -28.05 21.58 -31.16
C VAL A 36 -27.42 21.67 -29.78
N GLN A 37 -27.31 22.86 -29.19
CA GLN A 37 -26.78 23.04 -27.84
C GLN A 37 -27.61 22.27 -26.80
N THR A 38 -28.94 22.39 -26.86
CA THR A 38 -29.85 21.71 -25.93
C THR A 38 -29.80 20.19 -26.09
N SER A 39 -29.80 19.71 -27.34
CA SER A 39 -29.67 18.29 -27.68
C SER A 39 -28.34 17.71 -27.15
N MET A 40 -27.24 18.45 -27.32
CA MET A 40 -25.93 18.02 -26.82
C MET A 40 -25.87 17.94 -25.29
N ILE A 41 -26.55 18.85 -24.58
CA ILE A 41 -26.69 18.81 -23.12
C ILE A 41 -27.53 17.61 -22.69
N LEU A 42 -28.67 17.36 -23.34
CA LEU A 42 -29.54 16.21 -23.05
C LEU A 42 -28.82 14.89 -23.31
N PHE A 43 -28.07 14.81 -24.40
CA PHE A 43 -27.24 13.65 -24.74
C PHE A 43 -26.18 13.39 -23.67
N ARG A 44 -25.44 14.43 -23.24
CA ARG A 44 -24.46 14.31 -22.15
C ARG A 44 -25.11 13.86 -20.84
N ARG A 45 -26.34 14.29 -20.55
CA ARG A 45 -27.05 13.93 -19.31
C ARG A 45 -27.64 12.51 -19.32
N HIS A 46 -28.12 12.02 -20.46
CA HIS A 46 -28.87 10.75 -20.52
C HIS A 46 -28.11 9.56 -21.11
N CYS A 47 -27.03 9.82 -21.86
CA CYS A 47 -26.25 8.81 -22.57
C CYS A 47 -24.80 8.68 -22.09
N MET A 48 -24.35 9.54 -21.17
CA MET A 48 -23.01 9.49 -20.60
C MET A 48 -23.07 9.43 -19.08
N ILE A 49 -22.08 8.78 -18.49
CA ILE A 49 -21.82 8.86 -17.05
C ILE A 49 -20.52 9.65 -16.85
N THR A 50 -20.47 10.39 -15.76
CA THR A 50 -19.30 11.14 -15.32
C THR A 50 -18.94 10.75 -13.89
N LEU A 51 -17.69 10.36 -13.66
CA LEU A 51 -17.11 10.21 -12.33
C LEU A 51 -16.15 11.39 -12.09
N GLU A 52 -16.27 12.05 -10.95
CA GLU A 52 -15.40 13.14 -10.53
C GLU A 52 -14.59 12.72 -9.31
N VAL A 53 -13.26 12.84 -9.40
CA VAL A 53 -12.33 12.52 -8.32
C VAL A 53 -11.53 13.78 -7.97
N PRO A 54 -11.81 14.42 -6.81
CA PRO A 54 -11.10 15.62 -6.38
C PRO A 54 -9.71 15.27 -5.82
N CYS A 55 -8.77 16.22 -5.86
CA CYS A 55 -7.40 16.02 -5.36
C CYS A 55 -7.30 15.68 -3.85
N ARG A 56 -8.33 16.01 -3.05
CA ARG A 56 -8.41 15.67 -1.63
C ARG A 56 -8.65 14.18 -1.37
N ASP A 57 -9.21 13.46 -2.33
CA ASP A 57 -9.47 12.03 -2.18
C ASP A 57 -8.16 11.24 -2.36
N LYS A 58 -7.94 10.23 -1.52
CA LYS A 58 -6.78 9.32 -1.64
C LYS A 58 -6.75 8.61 -2.99
N SER A 59 -7.92 8.33 -3.56
CA SER A 59 -8.06 7.69 -4.87
C SER A 59 -7.55 8.54 -6.03
N TYR A 60 -7.37 9.86 -5.87
CA TYR A 60 -6.82 10.73 -6.92
C TYR A 60 -5.42 10.27 -7.37
N GLN A 61 -4.53 10.05 -6.40
CA GLN A 61 -3.16 9.62 -6.68
C GLN A 61 -3.12 8.23 -7.30
N TRP A 62 -3.95 7.30 -6.78
CA TRP A 62 -4.04 5.94 -7.31
C TRP A 62 -4.54 5.94 -8.75
N LEU A 63 -5.57 6.74 -9.03
CA LEU A 63 -6.15 6.88 -10.36
C LEU A 63 -5.15 7.48 -11.34
N LEU A 64 -4.42 8.53 -10.97
CA LEU A 64 -3.39 9.11 -11.84
C LEU A 64 -2.29 8.10 -12.18
N GLN A 65 -1.77 7.37 -11.19
CA GLN A 65 -0.78 6.32 -11.42
C GLN A 65 -1.31 5.21 -12.34
N TRP A 66 -2.57 4.80 -12.15
CA TRP A 66 -3.23 3.81 -13.01
C TRP A 66 -3.40 4.33 -14.44
N ILE A 67 -3.85 5.58 -14.62
CA ILE A 67 -3.96 6.21 -15.95
C ILE A 67 -2.58 6.30 -16.60
N THR A 68 -1.52 6.67 -15.86
CA THR A 68 -0.16 6.66 -16.38
C THR A 68 0.26 5.30 -16.90
N HIS A 69 0.00 4.25 -16.12
CA HIS A 69 0.46 2.91 -16.48
C HIS A 69 -0.36 2.27 -17.62
N LYS A 70 -1.68 2.48 -17.63
CA LYS A 70 -2.62 1.85 -18.58
C LYS A 70 -2.99 2.74 -19.77
N GLY A 71 -3.21 4.03 -19.52
CA GLY A 71 -3.71 5.00 -20.50
C GLY A 71 -2.64 5.89 -21.14
N ALA A 72 -1.58 6.26 -20.40
CA ALA A 72 -0.63 7.28 -20.87
C ALA A 72 0.35 6.80 -21.95
N ARG A 73 0.33 5.51 -22.33
CA ARG A 73 1.05 5.05 -23.54
C ARG A 73 0.57 5.75 -24.83
N GLN A 74 -0.61 6.36 -24.81
CA GLN A 74 -1.21 7.05 -25.97
C GLN A 74 -1.38 8.56 -25.78
N THR A 75 -1.11 9.11 -24.58
CA THR A 75 -1.32 10.54 -24.31
C THR A 75 -0.14 11.37 -24.79
N GLN A 76 -0.42 12.39 -25.61
CA GLN A 76 0.59 13.28 -26.19
C GLN A 76 1.06 14.37 -25.21
N HIS A 77 0.18 14.80 -24.30
CA HIS A 77 0.50 15.86 -23.34
C HIS A 77 0.81 15.27 -21.97
N LEU A 78 2.05 15.47 -21.52
CA LEU A 78 2.60 14.90 -20.30
C LEU A 78 3.07 16.02 -19.36
N SER A 79 2.92 15.77 -18.07
CA SER A 79 3.50 16.53 -16.97
C SER A 79 4.47 15.62 -16.23
N VAL A 80 5.51 16.19 -15.64
CA VAL A 80 6.53 15.44 -14.90
C VAL A 80 6.27 15.57 -13.41
N GLU A 81 6.23 14.43 -12.73
CA GLU A 81 6.30 14.34 -11.28
C GLU A 81 7.70 13.85 -10.89
N THR A 82 8.44 14.72 -10.21
CA THR A 82 9.81 14.43 -9.77
C THR A 82 9.81 14.00 -8.31
N SER A 83 10.09 12.72 -8.07
CA SER A 83 10.43 12.23 -6.74
C SER A 83 11.90 12.53 -6.46
N PHE A 84 12.16 13.54 -5.63
CA PHE A 84 13.51 13.92 -5.20
C PHE A 84 13.75 13.44 -3.78
N LEU A 85 14.62 12.44 -3.62
CA LEU A 85 15.07 11.96 -2.32
C LEU A 85 16.55 12.31 -2.13
N GLN A 86 16.82 13.36 -1.36
CA GLN A 86 18.17 13.65 -0.90
C GLN A 86 18.41 12.96 0.44
N LYS A 87 19.44 12.12 0.49
CA LYS A 87 19.89 11.53 1.75
C LYS A 87 20.78 12.51 2.51
N ASP A 88 20.86 12.36 3.82
CA ASP A 88 21.74 13.15 4.70
C ASP A 88 23.23 13.08 4.29
N THR A 89 23.62 12.02 3.57
CA THR A 89 24.96 11.85 2.99
C THR A 89 25.24 12.75 1.77
N GLY A 90 24.28 13.58 1.35
CA GLY A 90 24.34 14.39 0.14
C GLY A 90 24.02 13.62 -1.15
N GLN A 91 23.77 12.30 -1.08
CA GLN A 91 23.38 11.52 -2.24
C GLN A 91 21.95 11.87 -2.67
N ILE A 92 21.81 12.36 -3.90
CA ILE A 92 20.53 12.68 -4.51
C ILE A 92 20.06 11.47 -5.32
N LYS A 93 18.87 10.96 -5.01
CA LYS A 93 18.17 9.97 -5.83
C LYS A 93 16.92 10.61 -6.40
N THR A 94 16.90 10.82 -7.70
CA THR A 94 15.74 11.33 -8.44
C THR A 94 15.06 10.21 -9.20
N LYS A 95 13.73 10.26 -9.23
CA LYS A 95 12.88 9.46 -10.13
C LYS A 95 11.90 10.40 -10.80
N TYR A 96 11.76 10.26 -12.11
CA TYR A 96 10.82 11.04 -12.91
C TYR A 96 9.68 10.12 -13.36
N ASP A 97 8.47 10.44 -12.96
CA ASP A 97 7.25 9.76 -13.39
C ASP A 97 6.48 10.72 -14.32
N PHE A 98 6.09 10.23 -15.50
CA PHE A 98 5.29 11.02 -16.45
C PHE A 98 3.81 10.79 -16.18
N ILE A 99 3.06 11.86 -15.95
CA ILE A 99 1.61 11.84 -15.72
C ILE A 99 0.89 12.62 -16.82
N PRO A 100 -0.38 12.33 -17.13
CA PRO A 100 -1.15 13.14 -18.07
C PRO A 100 -1.18 14.61 -17.62
N SER A 101 -0.91 15.54 -18.53
CA SER A 101 -0.99 16.97 -18.22
C SER A 101 -2.42 17.41 -17.94
N VAL A 102 -2.59 18.63 -17.42
CA VAL A 102 -3.90 19.31 -17.36
C VAL A 102 -4.49 19.37 -18.78
N GLY A 103 -5.79 19.09 -18.92
CA GLY A 103 -6.51 19.04 -20.20
C GLY A 103 -7.25 17.73 -20.44
N GLN A 104 -7.68 17.54 -21.69
CA GLN A 104 -8.51 16.42 -22.13
C GLN A 104 -7.68 15.31 -22.76
N HIS A 105 -7.93 14.09 -22.33
CA HIS A 105 -7.28 12.88 -22.81
C HIS A 105 -8.33 11.81 -23.09
N PHE A 106 -8.03 10.90 -24.02
CA PHE A 106 -8.92 9.79 -24.37
C PHE A 106 -8.15 8.49 -24.28
N PHE A 107 -8.75 7.49 -23.65
CA PHE A 107 -8.22 6.13 -23.66
C PHE A 107 -9.35 5.12 -23.78
N ARG A 108 -8.99 3.87 -24.10
CA ARG A 108 -9.93 2.76 -24.25
C ARG A 108 -9.77 1.77 -23.10
N TYR A 109 -10.86 1.43 -22.43
CA TYR A 109 -10.88 0.44 -21.32
C TYR A 109 -12.12 -0.46 -21.44
N GLY A 110 -11.92 -1.77 -21.35
CA GLY A 110 -13.02 -2.75 -21.49
C GLY A 110 -13.80 -2.62 -22.81
N GLY A 111 -13.16 -2.17 -23.88
CA GLY A 111 -13.79 -1.89 -25.17
C GLY A 111 -14.50 -0.53 -25.29
N THR A 112 -14.65 0.22 -24.19
CA THR A 112 -15.34 1.52 -24.12
C THR A 112 -14.35 2.68 -24.17
N TRP A 113 -14.71 3.76 -24.87
CA TRP A 113 -13.93 5.00 -24.87
C TRP A 113 -14.25 5.84 -23.63
N ILE A 114 -13.20 6.23 -22.92
CA ILE A 114 -13.28 7.07 -21.73
C ILE A 114 -12.53 8.37 -22.01
N LYS A 115 -13.23 9.49 -21.85
CA LYS A 115 -12.65 10.82 -21.82
C LYS A 115 -12.22 11.15 -20.40
N VAL A 116 -10.96 11.49 -20.22
CA VAL A 116 -10.43 12.08 -18.99
C VAL A 116 -10.29 13.57 -19.18
N ASP A 117 -10.84 14.38 -18.28
CA ASP A 117 -10.58 15.81 -18.22
C ASP A 117 -9.94 16.13 -16.88
N ARG A 118 -8.68 16.58 -16.89
CA ARG A 118 -7.98 17.06 -15.71
C ARG A 118 -8.03 18.58 -15.71
N THR A 119 -8.75 19.15 -14.75
CA THR A 119 -8.90 20.60 -14.59
C THR A 119 -8.20 21.08 -13.33
N ARG A 120 -7.59 22.27 -13.42
CA ARG A 120 -6.93 22.95 -12.31
C ARG A 120 -7.60 24.30 -12.11
N GLU A 121 -8.18 24.53 -10.95
CA GLU A 121 -8.73 25.84 -10.60
C GLU A 121 -7.58 26.76 -10.16
N GLN A 122 -7.53 27.97 -10.72
CA GLN A 122 -6.45 28.93 -10.46
C GLN A 122 -6.72 29.82 -9.25
N HIS A 123 -7.97 29.94 -8.80
CA HIS A 123 -8.41 30.93 -7.81
C HIS A 123 -8.56 30.35 -6.39
N THR A 124 -8.61 29.02 -6.25
CA THR A 124 -8.80 28.30 -4.99
C THR A 124 -7.51 27.55 -4.67
N LEU A 125 -6.76 28.06 -3.68
CA LEU A 125 -5.62 27.36 -3.10
C LEU A 125 -6.10 26.53 -1.91
N ASP A 126 -5.72 25.26 -1.84
CA ASP A 126 -5.99 24.48 -0.65
C ASP A 126 -5.03 24.92 0.48
N LEU A 127 -5.60 25.41 1.59
CA LEU A 127 -4.83 25.96 2.72
C LEU A 127 -3.83 24.97 3.32
N HIS A 128 -4.04 23.66 3.15
CA HIS A 128 -3.19 22.63 3.74
C HIS A 128 -1.97 22.24 2.89
N MET A 129 -2.07 22.31 1.57
CA MET A 129 -1.03 21.81 0.66
C MET A 129 -0.33 22.92 -0.13
N GLY A 130 -0.92 24.13 -0.19
CA GLY A 130 -0.41 25.21 -1.04
C GLY A 130 -0.48 24.88 -2.54
N VAL A 131 -1.17 23.79 -2.89
CA VAL A 131 -1.39 23.33 -4.26
C VAL A 131 -2.74 23.87 -4.73
N PRO A 132 -2.86 24.31 -6.00
CA PRO A 132 -4.16 24.59 -6.63
C PRO A 132 -5.15 23.44 -6.44
N TRP A 133 -6.45 23.75 -6.41
CA TRP A 133 -7.46 22.71 -6.50
C TRP A 133 -7.41 22.01 -7.86
N GLU A 134 -7.24 20.70 -7.86
CA GLU A 134 -7.22 19.87 -9.07
C GLU A 134 -8.31 18.81 -9.00
N THR A 135 -8.88 18.47 -10.15
CA THR A 135 -9.93 17.47 -10.25
C THR A 135 -9.77 16.69 -11.55
N VAL A 136 -9.99 15.37 -11.47
CA VAL A 136 -10.00 14.49 -12.63
C VAL A 136 -11.43 14.00 -12.84
N THR A 137 -11.96 14.24 -14.04
CA THR A 137 -13.29 13.77 -14.44
C THR A 137 -13.18 12.71 -15.53
N LEU A 138 -13.83 11.56 -15.31
CA LEU A 138 -13.88 10.45 -16.25
C LEU A 138 -15.28 10.36 -16.84
N THR A 139 -15.41 10.64 -18.14
CA THR A 139 -16.68 10.55 -18.88
C THR A 139 -16.66 9.36 -19.82
N ALA A 140 -17.60 8.44 -19.68
CA ALA A 140 -17.74 7.27 -20.55
C ALA A 140 -19.13 7.24 -21.19
N PHE A 141 -19.23 6.64 -22.37
CA PHE A 141 -20.51 6.40 -23.03
C PHE A 141 -21.23 5.21 -22.37
N GLY A 142 -22.53 5.33 -22.16
CA GLY A 142 -23.38 4.27 -21.61
C GLY A 142 -23.89 4.56 -20.20
N ARG A 143 -24.44 3.51 -19.56
CA ARG A 143 -25.06 3.56 -18.22
C ARG A 143 -24.42 2.61 -17.19
N ASN A 144 -23.34 1.92 -17.55
CA ASN A 144 -22.69 0.98 -16.66
C ASN A 144 -21.76 1.70 -15.67
N LYS A 145 -22.16 1.75 -14.39
CA LYS A 145 -21.34 2.30 -13.30
C LYS A 145 -20.25 1.34 -12.81
N GLU A 146 -20.41 0.04 -13.03
CA GLU A 146 -19.44 -0.99 -12.62
C GLU A 146 -18.08 -0.78 -13.29
N LEU A 147 -18.08 -0.17 -14.49
CA LEU A 147 -16.86 0.25 -15.19
C LEU A 147 -15.94 1.09 -14.30
N TYR A 148 -16.50 2.09 -13.61
CA TYR A 148 -15.73 2.97 -12.74
C TYR A 148 -15.30 2.28 -11.46
N TYR A 149 -16.14 1.40 -10.92
CA TYR A 149 -15.77 0.59 -9.77
C TYR A 149 -14.55 -0.28 -10.08
N ASN A 150 -14.55 -0.96 -11.24
CA ASN A 150 -13.43 -1.78 -11.68
C ASN A 150 -12.15 -0.95 -11.90
N ILE A 151 -12.26 0.25 -12.49
CA ILE A 151 -11.11 1.15 -12.66
C ILE A 151 -10.53 1.57 -11.30
N LEU A 152 -11.39 2.00 -10.36
CA LEU A 152 -10.96 2.42 -9.04
C LEU A 152 -10.36 1.25 -8.24
N GLU A 153 -10.92 0.05 -8.38
CA GLU A 153 -10.41 -1.15 -7.71
C GLU A 153 -9.08 -1.63 -8.30
N GLU A 154 -8.91 -1.58 -9.63
CA GLU A 154 -7.61 -1.81 -10.27
C GLU A 154 -6.57 -0.77 -9.82
N ALA A 155 -6.95 0.50 -9.76
CA ALA A 155 -6.08 1.58 -9.31
C ALA A 155 -5.67 1.40 -7.83
N ARG A 156 -6.63 1.06 -6.96
CA ARG A 156 -6.41 0.72 -5.56
C ARG A 156 -5.44 -0.45 -5.43
N THR A 157 -5.69 -1.53 -6.15
CA THR A 157 -4.85 -2.75 -6.13
C THR A 157 -3.44 -2.45 -6.62
N MET A 158 -3.29 -1.65 -7.69
CA MET A 158 -1.99 -1.24 -8.22
C MET A 158 -1.20 -0.39 -7.22
N ALA A 159 -1.85 0.57 -6.57
CA ALA A 159 -1.22 1.40 -5.55
C ALA A 159 -0.84 0.59 -4.31
N LEU A 160 -1.73 -0.29 -3.85
CA LEU A 160 -1.47 -1.18 -2.72
C LEU A 160 -0.32 -2.14 -3.03
N LYS A 161 -0.20 -2.66 -4.25
CA LYS A 161 0.91 -3.54 -4.66
C LYS A 161 2.30 -2.91 -4.50
N GLN A 162 2.41 -1.58 -4.59
CA GLN A 162 3.69 -0.89 -4.32
C GLN A 162 4.05 -0.88 -2.82
N HIS A 163 3.06 -0.92 -1.95
CA HIS A 163 3.20 -0.93 -0.50
C HIS A 163 3.00 -2.32 0.12
N GLU A 164 2.56 -3.30 -0.67
CA GLU A 164 2.27 -4.67 -0.28
C GLU A 164 3.54 -5.34 0.25
N GLY A 165 3.43 -5.94 1.42
CA GLY A 165 4.55 -6.57 2.09
C GLY A 165 5.56 -5.60 2.72
N MET A 166 5.16 -4.38 3.07
CA MET A 166 5.95 -3.51 3.97
C MET A 166 5.37 -3.50 5.39
N THR A 167 6.24 -3.65 6.39
CA THR A 167 5.88 -3.53 7.81
C THR A 167 6.39 -2.19 8.33
N ILE A 168 5.48 -1.35 8.85
CA ILE A 168 5.83 -0.08 9.48
C ILE A 168 6.10 -0.32 10.96
N MET A 169 7.24 0.19 11.43
CA MET A 169 7.59 0.19 12.84
C MET A 169 7.11 1.50 13.46
N TYR A 170 6.49 1.44 14.62
CA TYR A 170 6.12 2.60 15.43
C TYR A 170 6.90 2.58 16.73
N THR A 171 7.32 3.75 17.19
CA THR A 171 7.91 3.95 18.52
C THR A 171 7.12 5.00 19.28
N ALA A 172 7.09 4.88 20.60
CA ALA A 172 6.50 5.91 21.43
C ALA A 172 7.43 7.14 21.48
N MET A 173 6.92 8.32 21.13
CA MET A 173 7.60 9.60 21.33
C MET A 173 6.68 10.50 22.16
N GLY A 174 7.02 10.70 23.43
CA GLY A 174 6.07 11.28 24.39
C GLY A 174 4.83 10.38 24.49
N SER A 175 3.64 10.97 24.41
CA SER A 175 2.35 10.26 24.54
C SER A 175 1.77 9.75 23.21
N GLU A 176 2.51 9.87 22.11
CA GLU A 176 2.04 9.54 20.75
C GLU A 176 2.89 8.44 20.09
N TRP A 177 2.25 7.65 19.23
CA TRP A 177 2.92 6.70 18.35
C TRP A 177 3.40 7.40 17.09
N ARG A 178 4.70 7.33 16.81
CA ARG A 178 5.28 7.87 15.58
C ARG A 178 5.96 6.78 14.76
N PRO A 179 5.89 6.83 13.43
CA PRO A 179 6.61 5.90 12.58
C PRO A 179 8.11 6.05 12.82
N PHE A 180 8.80 4.92 12.99
CA PHE A 180 10.22 4.84 13.26
C PHE A 180 10.96 4.26 12.05
N GLY A 181 11.78 5.10 11.42
CA GLY A 181 12.55 4.74 10.24
C GLY A 181 11.67 4.54 9.00
N HIS A 182 12.27 3.95 7.97
CA HIS A 182 11.56 3.63 6.72
C HIS A 182 10.78 2.31 6.84
N PRO A 183 9.66 2.16 6.12
CA PRO A 183 8.96 0.88 6.02
C PRO A 183 9.91 -0.25 5.62
N ARG A 184 9.89 -1.34 6.39
CA ARG A 184 10.78 -2.48 6.18
C ARG A 184 10.07 -3.50 5.30
N ARG A 185 10.79 -4.14 4.37
CA ARG A 185 10.24 -5.28 3.63
C ARG A 185 9.88 -6.40 4.60
N ARG A 186 8.75 -7.05 4.37
CA ARG A 186 8.27 -8.22 5.10
C ARG A 186 9.37 -9.27 5.11
N ARG A 187 9.78 -9.65 6.32
CA ARG A 187 10.66 -10.80 6.52
C ARG A 187 9.78 -12.04 6.38
N PRO A 188 10.03 -12.95 5.43
CA PRO A 188 9.18 -14.12 5.28
C PRO A 188 9.29 -14.99 6.53
N LEU A 189 8.16 -15.55 7.01
CA LEU A 189 8.09 -16.32 8.25
C LEU A 189 9.11 -17.46 8.27
N HIS A 190 9.23 -18.16 7.13
CA HIS A 190 10.18 -19.24 7.00
C HIS A 190 11.58 -18.76 7.38
N SER A 191 12.06 -17.57 6.98
CA SER A 191 13.45 -17.09 7.21
C SER A 191 13.94 -17.16 8.67
N VAL A 192 13.05 -17.21 9.67
CA VAL A 192 13.41 -17.41 11.07
C VAL A 192 13.25 -18.89 11.42
N VAL A 193 14.36 -19.57 11.69
CA VAL A 193 14.37 -21.00 12.03
C VAL A 193 14.19 -21.18 13.54
N LEU A 194 12.98 -21.54 13.94
CA LEU A 194 12.67 -21.96 15.31
C LEU A 194 12.62 -23.49 15.41
N ARG A 195 12.50 -24.01 16.63
CA ARG A 195 12.29 -25.45 16.89
C ARG A 195 11.06 -25.96 16.12
N ALA A 196 11.13 -27.21 15.68
CA ALA A 196 10.06 -27.85 14.91
C ALA A 196 8.68 -27.70 15.60
N GLY A 197 7.68 -27.26 14.82
CA GLY A 197 6.29 -27.08 15.26
C GLY A 197 6.02 -25.81 16.08
N LEU A 198 7.03 -25.10 16.58
CA LEU A 198 6.81 -23.90 17.40
C LEU A 198 6.19 -22.74 16.58
N SER A 199 6.71 -22.51 15.38
CA SER A 199 6.21 -21.45 14.50
C SER A 199 4.76 -21.70 14.09
N ASP A 200 4.42 -22.95 13.73
CA ASP A 200 3.09 -23.32 13.27
C ASP A 200 2.06 -23.24 14.40
N LYS A 201 2.47 -23.61 15.62
CA LYS A 201 1.63 -23.50 16.83
C LYS A 201 1.26 -22.04 17.15
N ILE A 202 2.23 -21.12 17.10
CA ILE A 202 1.96 -19.70 17.36
C ILE A 202 1.12 -19.10 16.22
N LEU A 203 1.45 -19.43 14.97
CA LEU A 203 0.73 -18.91 13.82
C LEU A 203 -0.74 -19.37 13.79
N SER A 204 -1.00 -20.65 14.08
CA SER A 204 -2.37 -21.18 14.19
C SER A 204 -3.17 -20.50 15.30
N ASP A 205 -2.61 -20.34 16.51
CA ASP A 205 -3.28 -19.62 17.60
C ASP A 205 -3.60 -18.16 17.24
N CYS A 206 -2.69 -17.48 16.52
CA CYS A 206 -2.92 -16.13 16.01
C CYS A 206 -4.11 -16.08 15.02
N TRP A 207 -4.16 -17.01 14.06
CA TRP A 207 -5.28 -17.08 13.11
C TRP A 207 -6.59 -17.43 13.80
N ASP A 208 -6.57 -18.36 14.75
CA ASP A 208 -7.76 -18.72 15.54
C ASP A 208 -8.28 -17.54 16.35
N PHE A 209 -7.39 -16.73 16.94
CA PHE A 209 -7.76 -15.50 17.63
C PHE A 209 -8.38 -14.49 16.67
N ILE A 210 -7.70 -14.19 15.56
CA ILE A 210 -8.12 -13.18 14.56
C ILE A 210 -9.48 -13.52 13.94
N ASN A 211 -9.73 -14.80 13.65
CA ASN A 211 -10.92 -15.24 12.94
C ASN A 211 -12.17 -15.40 13.84
N ASN A 212 -12.02 -15.38 15.17
CA ASN A 212 -13.12 -15.65 16.11
C ASN A 212 -13.47 -14.50 17.07
N PRO A 213 -13.69 -13.26 16.62
CA PRO A 213 -14.01 -12.14 17.51
C PRO A 213 -15.37 -12.29 18.22
N ASN A 214 -16.34 -12.93 17.58
CA ASN A 214 -17.69 -13.10 18.13
C ASN A 214 -17.70 -13.96 19.39
N TRP A 215 -16.86 -15.00 19.43
CA TRP A 215 -16.78 -15.91 20.57
C TRP A 215 -16.43 -15.18 21.88
N TYR A 216 -15.51 -14.20 21.80
CA TYR A 216 -15.11 -13.35 22.93
C TYR A 216 -16.21 -12.37 23.31
N THR A 217 -16.81 -11.72 22.31
CA THR A 217 -17.84 -10.69 22.51
C THR A 217 -19.10 -11.26 23.17
N GLU A 218 -19.59 -12.41 22.69
CA GLU A 218 -20.77 -13.09 23.24
C GLU A 218 -20.58 -13.51 24.70
N ARG A 219 -19.34 -13.78 25.10
CA ARG A 219 -18.98 -14.21 26.47
C ARG A 219 -18.59 -13.03 27.36
N GLY A 220 -18.63 -11.79 26.85
CA GLY A 220 -18.20 -10.60 27.58
C GLY A 220 -16.71 -10.61 27.93
N ILE A 221 -15.90 -11.41 27.23
CA ILE A 221 -14.46 -11.49 27.44
C ILE A 221 -13.80 -10.42 26.57
N PRO A 222 -12.94 -9.55 27.11
CA PRO A 222 -12.23 -8.57 26.29
C PRO A 222 -11.40 -9.25 25.20
N TYR A 223 -11.59 -8.82 23.95
CA TYR A 223 -10.92 -9.39 22.77
C TYR A 223 -9.43 -8.99 22.72
N ARG A 224 -8.62 -9.69 23.53
CA ARG A 224 -7.17 -9.49 23.63
C ARG A 224 -6.47 -10.83 23.86
N ARG A 225 -5.27 -10.96 23.31
CA ARG A 225 -4.40 -12.14 23.42
C ARG A 225 -2.96 -11.70 23.69
N GLY A 226 -2.34 -12.25 24.74
CA GLY A 226 -0.97 -11.95 25.15
C GLY A 226 -0.02 -13.13 24.94
N TYR A 227 1.09 -12.89 24.24
CA TYR A 227 2.14 -13.87 24.00
C TYR A 227 3.43 -13.48 24.72
N LEU A 228 4.08 -14.44 25.38
CA LEU A 228 5.40 -14.27 25.98
C LEU A 228 6.41 -15.23 25.32
N LEU A 229 7.32 -14.65 24.54
CA LEU A 229 8.49 -15.35 24.03
C LEU A 229 9.68 -15.07 24.95
N TYR A 230 10.21 -16.11 25.60
CA TYR A 230 11.32 -15.98 26.54
C TYR A 230 12.45 -16.95 26.24
N GLY A 231 13.68 -16.60 26.63
CA GLY A 231 14.88 -17.40 26.40
C GLY A 231 16.13 -16.55 26.19
N PRO A 232 17.29 -17.17 25.94
CA PRO A 232 18.59 -16.50 25.82
C PRO A 232 18.63 -15.41 24.73
N PRO A 233 19.48 -14.37 24.84
CA PRO A 233 19.68 -13.40 23.77
C PRO A 233 20.24 -14.10 22.51
N GLY A 234 19.93 -13.56 21.32
CA GLY A 234 20.40 -14.14 20.05
C GLY A 234 19.60 -15.33 19.51
N CYS A 235 18.55 -15.79 20.20
CA CYS A 235 17.72 -16.92 19.73
C CYS A 235 16.60 -16.57 18.74
N GLY A 236 16.56 -15.34 18.22
CA GLY A 236 15.61 -14.97 17.15
C GLY A 236 14.21 -14.54 17.58
N LYS A 237 13.95 -14.31 18.87
CA LYS A 237 12.65 -13.82 19.38
C LYS A 237 12.11 -12.59 18.66
N SER A 238 12.88 -11.49 18.65
CA SER A 238 12.47 -10.24 18.00
C SER A 238 12.39 -10.40 16.48
N SER A 239 13.30 -11.20 15.89
CA SER A 239 13.28 -11.55 14.47
C SER A 239 12.00 -12.28 14.08
N TYR A 240 11.53 -13.20 14.93
CA TYR A 240 10.30 -13.96 14.73
C TYR A 240 9.07 -13.05 14.79
N ILE A 241 8.98 -12.15 15.79
CA ILE A 241 7.89 -11.17 15.89
C ILE A 241 7.81 -10.31 14.63
N MET A 242 8.95 -9.86 14.09
CA MET A 242 8.97 -9.10 12.83
C MET A 242 8.45 -9.91 11.64
N ALA A 243 8.79 -11.19 11.57
CA ALA A 243 8.34 -12.06 10.49
C ALA A 243 6.84 -12.41 10.63
N LEU A 244 6.38 -12.66 11.86
CA LEU A 244 4.99 -12.94 12.19
C LEU A 244 4.08 -11.75 11.89
N ALA A 245 4.47 -10.53 12.30
CA ALA A 245 3.70 -9.33 11.98
C ALA A 245 3.62 -9.07 10.47
N GLY A 246 4.71 -9.36 9.75
CA GLY A 246 4.70 -9.37 8.30
C GLY A 246 3.71 -10.39 7.73
N GLU A 247 3.67 -11.60 8.28
CA GLU A 247 2.75 -12.68 7.87
C GLU A 247 1.28 -12.31 8.06
N LEU A 248 0.97 -11.67 9.18
CA LEU A 248 -0.38 -11.23 9.55
C LEU A 248 -0.75 -9.85 8.97
N GLU A 249 0.15 -9.21 8.22
CA GLU A 249 -0.02 -7.87 7.64
C GLU A 249 -0.28 -6.75 8.67
N TYR A 250 0.31 -6.88 9.87
CA TYR A 250 0.24 -5.86 10.92
C TYR A 250 1.51 -5.02 11.00
N ASN A 251 1.32 -3.77 11.42
CA ASN A 251 2.41 -2.90 11.85
C ASN A 251 2.87 -3.26 13.26
N ILE A 252 4.12 -2.93 13.60
CA ILE A 252 4.71 -3.26 14.91
C ILE A 252 4.90 -2.00 15.72
N CYS A 253 4.30 -1.96 16.91
CA CYS A 253 4.51 -0.91 17.89
C CYS A 253 5.52 -1.38 18.93
N VAL A 254 6.71 -0.78 18.94
CA VAL A 254 7.79 -1.12 19.87
C VAL A 254 7.75 -0.17 21.05
N LEU A 255 7.65 -0.74 22.24
CA LEU A 255 7.71 -0.01 23.50
C LEU A 255 8.82 -0.58 24.37
N ASN A 256 9.71 0.29 24.84
CA ASN A 256 10.72 -0.08 25.83
C ASN A 256 10.24 0.36 27.21
N LEU A 257 9.92 -0.59 28.08
CA LEU A 257 9.45 -0.30 29.44
C LEU A 257 10.54 0.32 30.33
N SER A 258 11.81 0.19 29.95
CA SER A 258 12.94 0.78 30.68
C SER A 258 13.30 2.19 30.21
N GLU A 259 12.51 2.81 29.31
CA GLU A 259 12.73 4.18 28.85
C GLU A 259 12.59 5.17 30.01
N ARG A 260 13.61 6.03 30.20
CA ARG A 260 13.56 7.09 31.21
C ARG A 260 12.43 8.06 30.86
N GLY A 261 11.50 8.26 31.80
CA GLY A 261 10.33 9.13 31.60
C GLY A 261 9.08 8.41 31.07
N LEU A 262 9.05 7.07 31.07
CA LEU A 262 7.81 6.31 30.94
C LEU A 262 7.10 6.26 32.30
N THR A 263 6.05 7.06 32.47
CA THR A 263 5.16 7.00 33.65
C THR A 263 4.02 6.01 33.41
N ASP A 264 3.39 5.52 34.48
CA ASP A 264 2.21 4.63 34.37
C ASP A 264 1.07 5.29 33.59
N ASP A 265 0.86 6.59 33.74
CA ASP A 265 -0.14 7.34 32.96
C ASP A 265 0.20 7.37 31.47
N ARG A 266 1.47 7.57 31.12
CA ARG A 266 1.95 7.56 29.73
C ARG A 266 1.86 6.16 29.14
N LEU A 267 2.25 5.14 29.91
CA LEU A 267 2.10 3.73 29.52
C LEU A 267 0.63 3.40 29.28
N ASN A 268 -0.25 3.72 30.22
CA ASN A 268 -1.68 3.54 30.07
C ASN A 268 -2.22 4.30 28.87
N HIS A 269 -1.77 5.54 28.61
CA HIS A 269 -2.15 6.31 27.43
C HIS A 269 -1.71 5.66 26.11
N LEU A 270 -0.47 5.17 26.02
CA LEU A 270 0.03 4.45 24.85
C LEU A 270 -0.71 3.12 24.65
N LEU A 271 -1.17 2.51 25.75
CA LEU A 271 -1.97 1.29 25.82
C LEU A 271 -3.49 1.54 25.82
N ARG A 272 -3.98 2.79 25.74
CA ARG A 272 -5.42 3.16 25.82
C ARG A 272 -6.29 2.53 24.73
N LEU A 273 -5.71 1.69 23.89
CA LEU A 273 -6.42 0.63 23.18
C LEU A 273 -7.15 -0.37 24.10
N ASP A 274 -6.89 -0.46 25.43
CA ASP A 274 -7.87 -0.87 26.47
C ASP A 274 -7.27 -0.82 27.91
N PRO A 275 -7.91 -0.14 28.88
CA PRO A 275 -7.46 0.05 30.28
C PRO A 275 -7.13 -1.21 31.10
N ALA A 276 -7.58 -2.40 30.69
CA ALA A 276 -7.32 -3.59 31.48
C ALA A 276 -5.98 -4.29 31.20
N LEU A 277 -5.13 -3.77 30.29
CA LEU A 277 -3.80 -4.30 29.97
C LEU A 277 -2.83 -4.43 31.17
N ILE A 278 -3.10 -3.73 32.26
CA ILE A 278 -2.21 -3.61 33.44
C ILE A 278 -2.52 -4.55 34.62
N ARG A 279 -3.40 -5.56 34.48
CA ARG A 279 -3.56 -6.58 35.55
C ARG A 279 -2.53 -7.72 35.42
N PRO A 280 -1.80 -8.08 36.50
CA PRO A 280 -0.95 -9.27 36.53
C PRO A 280 -1.77 -10.53 36.20
N GLY A 281 -1.32 -11.34 35.22
CA GLY A 281 -2.00 -12.58 34.79
C GLY A 281 -2.34 -12.71 33.29
N ARG A 282 -1.96 -11.75 32.43
CA ARG A 282 -2.38 -11.64 31.01
C ARG A 282 -1.41 -12.20 29.95
N VAL A 283 -0.68 -13.25 30.29
CA VAL A 283 0.08 -14.00 29.29
C VAL A 283 -0.68 -15.29 29.05
N ASP A 284 -1.40 -15.33 27.94
CA ASP A 284 -2.23 -16.48 27.58
C ASP A 284 -1.38 -17.63 27.00
N MET A 285 -0.30 -17.29 26.31
CA MET A 285 0.62 -18.26 25.71
C MET A 285 2.08 -17.92 26.07
N LYS A 286 2.79 -18.90 26.62
CA LYS A 286 4.20 -18.81 26.98
C LYS A 286 4.98 -19.80 26.15
N GLU A 287 5.94 -19.31 25.38
CA GLU A 287 6.78 -20.16 24.55
C GLU A 287 8.26 -19.88 24.77
N TYR A 288 9.01 -20.95 24.98
CA TYR A 288 10.45 -20.90 25.16
C TYR A 288 11.18 -20.93 23.82
N VAL A 289 12.03 -19.94 23.57
CA VAL A 289 12.87 -19.83 22.37
C VAL A 289 14.34 -19.94 22.79
N GLY A 290 14.85 -21.17 22.73
CA GLY A 290 16.17 -21.56 23.25
C GLY A 290 17.30 -21.60 22.21
N TYR A 291 18.40 -22.24 22.62
CA TYR A 291 19.53 -22.58 21.75
C TYR A 291 19.15 -23.56 20.64
N CYS A 292 19.98 -23.68 19.61
CA CYS A 292 19.68 -24.51 18.45
C CYS A 292 19.61 -26.00 18.80
N ASP A 293 18.59 -26.69 18.29
CA ASP A 293 18.59 -28.14 18.17
C ASP A 293 19.21 -28.62 16.85
N GLN A 294 19.40 -29.93 16.70
CA GLN A 294 19.99 -30.52 15.50
C GLN A 294 19.20 -30.11 14.23
N ALA A 295 17.87 -30.19 14.28
CA ALA A 295 17.01 -29.88 13.14
C ALA A 295 17.09 -28.41 12.72
N GLN A 296 17.22 -27.49 13.68
CA GLN A 296 17.42 -26.07 13.44
C GLN A 296 18.76 -25.81 12.75
N ILE A 297 19.84 -26.45 13.21
CA ILE A 297 21.17 -26.32 12.59
C ILE A 297 21.14 -26.81 11.15
N GLU A 298 20.56 -27.99 10.91
CA GLU A 298 20.41 -28.55 9.56
C GLU A 298 19.59 -27.62 8.64
N LEU A 299 18.45 -27.12 9.14
CA LEU A 299 17.59 -26.23 8.36
C LEU A 299 18.24 -24.87 8.09
N MET A 300 19.03 -24.34 9.02
CA MET A 300 19.81 -23.12 8.80
C MET A 300 20.87 -23.34 7.71
N PHE A 301 21.57 -24.48 7.74
CA PHE A 301 22.59 -24.82 6.73
C PHE A 301 21.99 -24.88 5.33
N LEU A 302 20.88 -25.61 5.16
CA LEU A 302 20.17 -25.78 3.87
C LEU A 302 19.66 -24.47 3.25
N ARG A 303 19.56 -23.40 4.05
CA ARG A 303 19.13 -22.09 3.57
C ARG A 303 20.26 -21.24 3.05
N PHE A 304 21.44 -21.39 3.65
CA PHE A 304 22.64 -20.68 3.23
C PHE A 304 23.29 -21.39 2.03
N TYR A 305 23.39 -22.72 2.09
CA TYR A 305 24.04 -23.53 1.06
C TYR A 305 23.01 -24.38 0.31
N LYS A 306 23.02 -24.28 -1.02
CA LYS A 306 22.14 -25.04 -1.93
C LYS A 306 22.97 -26.03 -2.73
N GLY A 307 22.39 -27.19 -3.05
CA GLY A 307 23.02 -28.22 -3.89
C GLY A 307 22.58 -29.63 -3.50
N ASP A 308 22.86 -30.61 -4.37
CA ASP A 308 22.39 -31.99 -4.20
C ASP A 308 22.99 -32.68 -2.96
N LYS A 309 24.24 -32.35 -2.61
CA LYS A 309 24.92 -32.84 -1.40
C LYS A 309 24.63 -32.03 -0.13
N ALA A 310 23.90 -30.91 -0.24
CA ALA A 310 23.65 -30.02 0.90
C ALA A 310 22.93 -30.71 2.08
N PRO A 311 21.97 -31.65 1.87
CA PRO A 311 21.35 -32.39 2.97
C PRO A 311 22.32 -33.29 3.74
N GLU A 312 23.28 -33.92 3.07
CA GLU A 312 24.31 -34.73 3.72
C GLU A 312 25.30 -33.87 4.49
N HIS A 313 25.72 -32.75 3.89
CA HIS A 313 26.58 -31.76 4.55
C HIS A 313 25.89 -31.11 5.75
N ALA A 314 24.59 -30.81 5.68
CA ALA A 314 23.82 -30.26 6.79
C ALA A 314 23.82 -31.18 8.02
N LYS A 315 23.56 -32.48 7.81
CA LYS A 315 23.62 -33.50 8.88
C LYS A 315 25.02 -33.62 9.47
N THR A 316 26.04 -33.60 8.62
CA THR A 316 27.44 -33.68 9.04
C THR A 316 27.84 -32.45 9.85
N PHE A 317 27.44 -31.25 9.41
CA PHE A 317 27.66 -30.00 10.12
C PHE A 317 26.98 -30.00 11.49
N ALA A 318 25.70 -30.36 11.55
CA ALA A 318 24.95 -30.40 12.79
C ALA A 318 25.56 -31.39 13.80
N LYS A 319 25.99 -32.57 13.33
CA LYS A 319 26.70 -33.55 14.16
C LYS A 319 28.00 -32.96 14.74
N LYS A 320 28.85 -32.35 13.90
CA LYS A 320 30.11 -31.73 14.34
C LYS A 320 29.88 -30.59 15.35
N VAL A 321 28.86 -29.77 15.14
CA VAL A 321 28.51 -28.69 16.08
C VAL A 321 28.09 -29.26 17.44
N LEU A 322 27.30 -30.33 17.45
CA LEU A 322 26.81 -30.95 18.68
C LEU A 322 27.92 -31.71 19.43
N GLU A 323 28.87 -32.33 18.73
CA GLU A 323 30.04 -33.02 19.31
C GLU A 323 30.92 -32.09 20.17
N GLN A 324 30.89 -30.78 19.92
CA GLN A 324 31.63 -29.77 20.69
C GLN A 324 31.06 -29.57 22.12
N ASN A 325 29.89 -30.13 22.44
CA ASN A 325 29.25 -30.05 23.76
C ASN A 325 29.10 -28.60 24.30
N LYS A 326 28.98 -27.62 23.41
CA LYS A 326 28.76 -26.21 23.73
C LYS A 326 27.40 -25.76 23.23
N VAL A 327 26.73 -24.91 24.01
CA VAL A 327 25.49 -24.26 23.56
C VAL A 327 25.78 -23.32 22.40
N VAL A 328 24.88 -23.29 21.42
CA VAL A 328 25.01 -22.44 20.23
C VAL A 328 23.69 -21.74 19.94
N SER A 329 23.77 -20.43 19.72
CA SER A 329 22.61 -19.63 19.34
C SER A 329 22.48 -19.54 17.81
N PRO A 330 21.25 -19.38 17.28
CA PRO A 330 21.02 -19.09 15.87
C PRO A 330 21.81 -17.89 15.35
N ALA A 331 22.01 -16.86 16.19
CA ALA A 331 22.81 -15.68 15.84
C ALA A 331 24.29 -16.02 15.59
N GLN A 332 24.89 -16.89 16.41
CA GLN A 332 26.28 -17.33 16.21
C GLN A 332 26.44 -18.13 14.91
N ILE A 333 25.53 -19.07 14.65
CA ILE A 333 25.54 -19.85 13.40
C ILE A 333 25.33 -18.94 12.19
N GLN A 334 24.39 -17.99 12.27
CA GLN A 334 24.16 -17.03 11.20
C GLN A 334 25.41 -16.18 10.97
N GLY A 335 26.07 -15.70 12.03
CA GLY A 335 27.32 -14.94 11.94
C GLY A 335 28.43 -15.75 11.26
N TYR A 336 28.62 -17.00 11.69
CA TYR A 336 29.56 -17.94 11.08
C TYR A 336 29.32 -18.13 9.57
N PHE A 337 28.09 -18.41 9.15
CA PHE A 337 27.77 -18.52 7.73
C PHE A 337 27.95 -17.21 6.95
N MET A 338 27.82 -16.05 7.61
CA MET A 338 28.12 -14.76 6.97
C MET A 338 29.62 -14.57 6.70
N PHE A 339 30.51 -15.07 7.56
CA PHE A 339 31.95 -15.08 7.30
C PHE A 339 32.32 -16.03 6.14
N HIS A 340 31.62 -17.17 6.05
CA HIS A 340 31.82 -18.18 5.00
C HIS A 340 30.82 -18.07 3.83
N LYS A 341 30.35 -16.86 3.53
CA LYS A 341 29.29 -16.62 2.53
C LYS A 341 29.62 -17.15 1.13
N HIS A 342 30.89 -17.15 0.77
CA HIS A 342 31.39 -17.54 -0.56
C HIS A 342 32.22 -18.83 -0.53
N SER A 343 32.43 -19.40 0.65
CA SER A 343 33.15 -20.67 0.81
C SER A 343 32.31 -21.84 0.30
N GLU A 344 32.99 -22.87 -0.18
CA GLU A 344 32.33 -24.13 -0.49
C GLU A 344 31.84 -24.82 0.79
N PRO A 345 30.73 -25.58 0.74
CA PRO A 345 30.19 -26.28 1.90
C PRO A 345 31.21 -27.17 2.63
N GLU A 346 32.21 -27.70 1.92
CA GLU A 346 33.25 -28.56 2.50
C GLU A 346 34.20 -27.78 3.42
N GLU A 347 34.56 -26.54 3.09
CA GLU A 347 35.39 -25.67 3.93
C GLU A 347 34.68 -25.32 5.24
N VAL A 348 33.37 -25.07 5.15
CA VAL A 348 32.49 -24.78 6.29
C VAL A 348 32.41 -25.96 7.27
N LEU A 349 32.60 -27.19 6.77
CA LEU A 349 32.63 -28.38 7.63
C LEU A 349 33.96 -28.54 8.37
N LEU A 350 35.03 -27.89 7.94
CA LEU A 350 36.36 -28.01 8.56
C LEU A 350 36.54 -27.02 9.71
N ASP A 351 35.96 -25.82 9.63
CA ASP A 351 36.16 -24.73 10.60
C ASP A 351 34.98 -24.55 11.58
N VAL A 352 34.38 -25.63 12.07
CA VAL A 352 33.20 -25.56 12.96
C VAL A 352 33.55 -24.92 14.32
N GLU A 353 34.79 -25.04 14.77
CA GLU A 353 35.21 -24.50 16.08
C GLU A 353 35.22 -22.97 16.14
N SER A 354 35.30 -22.28 15.00
CA SER A 354 35.33 -20.81 14.97
C SER A 354 33.98 -20.16 15.32
N ILE A 355 32.87 -20.93 15.30
CA ILE A 355 31.52 -20.47 15.69
C ILE A 355 31.51 -19.78 17.08
N TRP A 356 32.34 -20.24 18.02
CA TRP A 356 32.40 -19.70 19.39
C TRP A 356 33.51 -18.66 19.59
N LYS A 357 34.33 -18.41 18.57
CA LYS A 357 35.44 -17.42 18.62
C LYS A 357 35.05 -16.08 17.98
N LEU A 358 34.00 -16.09 17.15
CA LEU A 358 33.35 -14.95 16.52
C LEU A 358 32.34 -14.30 17.48
#